data_AF-A0A2G6I7X4-F1
#
_entry.id   AF-A0A2G6I7X4-F1
#
_cell.length_a   1.000
_cell.length_b   1.000
_cell.length_c   1.000
_cell.angle_alpha   90.00
_cell.angle_beta   90.00
_cell.angle_gamma   90.00
#
_symmetry.space_group_name_H-M   'P 1'
#
loop_
_entity.id
_entity.type
_entity.pdbx_description
1 polymer ?
#
loop_
_entity_poly.entity_id
_entity_poly.type
_entity_poly.pdbx_seq_one_letter_code
_entity_poly.pdbx_strand_id
1 'polypeptide(L)'
;MTGTRKIPALSRFLLPLFLVSAATPVAADGLAFEPVAPEGLSSERMAGVKQFQASIGEDQLAAMKAEGQGAWGAIAIPVARRGDPVTVANLPDRAGARAAVLEACEAKAETGCAVIGFFVPGDG
;
A
#
# COMPACT_ATOMS: atom_id res chain seq x y z
N MET A 1 10.82 13.77 -66.03
CA MET A 1 9.38 13.50 -66.20
C MET A 1 8.70 13.66 -64.86
N THR A 2 7.53 14.30 -64.84
CA THR A 2 6.50 14.35 -63.77
C THR A 2 6.93 14.95 -62.42
N GLY A 3 6.21 15.85 -61.76
CA GLY A 3 4.82 16.27 -61.94
C GLY A 3 4.38 16.93 -60.63
N THR A 4 3.66 18.03 -60.78
CA THR A 4 3.23 19.04 -59.81
C THR A 4 2.50 18.53 -58.55
N ARG A 5 2.73 19.27 -57.45
CA ARG A 5 2.05 19.31 -56.15
C ARG A 5 0.54 19.00 -56.15
N LYS A 6 0.08 18.33 -55.08
CA LYS A 6 -1.23 18.56 -54.44
C LYS A 6 -1.14 18.26 -52.93
N ILE A 7 -1.36 19.31 -52.13
CA ILE A 7 -1.41 19.32 -50.66
C ILE A 7 -2.87 19.05 -50.20
N PRO A 8 -3.16 18.91 -48.88
CA PRO A 8 -3.75 17.72 -48.30
C PRO A 8 -5.25 17.92 -47.99
N ALA A 9 -6.05 16.86 -48.07
CA ALA A 9 -7.43 16.90 -47.60
C ALA A 9 -7.59 15.96 -46.41
N LEU A 10 -7.87 16.58 -45.26
CA LEU A 10 -8.72 16.09 -44.18
C LEU A 10 -8.59 14.60 -43.84
N SER A 11 -8.01 14.32 -42.68
CA SER A 11 -8.77 13.51 -41.73
C SER A 11 -8.25 13.64 -40.32
N ARG A 12 -9.13 14.20 -39.49
CA ARG A 12 -9.27 13.88 -38.07
C ARG A 12 -8.00 14.08 -37.24
N PHE A 13 -7.83 15.33 -36.84
CA PHE A 13 -7.50 15.64 -35.45
C PHE A 13 -8.42 14.81 -34.53
N LEU A 14 -7.95 13.63 -34.13
CA LEU A 14 -8.44 12.93 -32.96
C LEU A 14 -7.62 13.48 -31.80
N LEU A 15 -8.22 14.42 -31.08
CA LEU A 15 -7.71 14.91 -29.80
C LEU A 15 -7.35 13.70 -28.93
N PRO A 16 -6.21 13.73 -28.21
CA PRO A 16 -6.02 12.82 -27.10
C PRO A 16 -7.11 13.16 -26.07
N LEU A 17 -8.05 12.24 -25.86
CA LEU A 17 -8.93 12.30 -24.71
C LEU A 17 -8.02 12.11 -23.49
N PHE A 18 -7.59 13.22 -22.89
CA PHE A 18 -7.03 13.23 -21.55
C PHE A 18 -8.15 12.79 -20.61
N LEU A 19 -8.23 11.49 -20.35
CA LEU A 19 -8.86 10.98 -19.14
C LEU A 19 -7.98 11.44 -17.98
N VAL A 20 -8.24 12.65 -17.50
CA VAL A 20 -7.99 12.99 -16.10
C VAL A 20 -8.89 12.06 -15.32
N SER A 21 -8.33 10.93 -14.86
CA SER A 21 -8.80 10.32 -13.63
C SER A 21 -8.51 11.35 -12.55
N ALA A 22 -9.49 12.21 -12.30
CA ALA A 22 -9.61 12.81 -10.98
C ALA A 22 -9.78 11.63 -10.04
N ALA A 23 -8.67 11.17 -9.46
CA ALA A 23 -8.70 10.43 -8.22
C ALA A 23 -9.36 11.39 -7.23
N THR A 24 -10.69 11.31 -7.14
CA THR A 24 -11.41 11.85 -6.00
C THR A 24 -10.64 11.36 -4.78
N PRO A 25 -10.12 12.24 -3.91
CA PRO A 25 -9.62 11.80 -2.63
C PRO A 25 -10.83 11.15 -1.99
N VAL A 26 -10.84 9.81 -1.99
CA VAL A 26 -11.74 9.06 -1.15
C VAL A 26 -11.27 9.48 0.23
N ALA A 27 -12.00 10.40 0.85
CA ALA A 27 -11.87 10.65 2.26
C ALA A 27 -12.19 9.30 2.89
N ALA A 28 -11.15 8.52 3.18
CA ALA A 28 -11.26 7.36 4.01
C ALA A 28 -11.50 7.90 5.41
N ASP A 29 -12.78 8.14 5.71
CA ASP A 29 -13.21 8.75 6.97
C ASP A 29 -12.84 7.87 8.19
N GLY A 30 -12.44 6.62 7.97
CA GLY A 30 -11.70 5.83 8.95
C GLY A 30 -10.40 5.25 8.38
N LEU A 31 -9.38 5.18 9.23
CA LEU A 31 -8.23 4.28 9.06
C LEU A 31 -8.12 3.54 10.39
N ALA A 32 -8.31 2.23 10.35
CA ALA A 32 -8.23 1.36 11.53
C ALA A 32 -7.00 0.47 11.43
N PHE A 33 -6.48 0.04 12.59
CA PHE A 33 -5.43 -0.97 12.65
C PHE A 33 -5.99 -2.29 13.17
N GLU A 34 -5.83 -3.35 12.37
CA GLU A 34 -6.16 -4.72 12.75
C GLU A 34 -4.87 -5.50 13.05
N PRO A 35 -4.59 -5.82 14.33
CA PRO A 35 -3.44 -6.64 14.68
C PRO A 35 -3.64 -8.08 14.23
N VAL A 36 -2.56 -8.71 13.74
CA VAL A 36 -2.52 -10.11 13.36
C VAL A 36 -1.56 -10.84 14.28
N ALA A 37 -1.91 -12.04 14.73
CA ALA A 37 -0.96 -12.91 15.41
C ALA A 37 -0.16 -13.70 14.36
N PRO A 38 1.12 -13.34 14.10
CA PRO A 38 1.91 -14.04 13.10
C PRO A 38 2.34 -15.43 13.60
N GLU A 39 2.44 -16.37 12.67
CA GLU A 39 2.97 -17.71 12.93
C GLU A 39 4.49 -17.76 12.74
N GLY A 40 5.15 -18.74 13.37
CA GLY A 40 6.58 -19.00 13.17
C GLY A 40 7.54 -18.11 13.96
N LEU A 41 7.05 -17.14 14.74
CA LEU A 41 7.87 -16.32 15.65
C LEU A 41 8.05 -17.00 17.02
N SER A 42 9.23 -16.82 17.61
CA SER A 42 9.47 -17.24 19.00
C SER A 42 8.67 -16.38 19.99
N SER A 43 8.42 -16.91 21.20
CA SER A 43 7.63 -16.23 22.23
C SER A 43 8.18 -14.85 22.62
N GLU A 44 9.50 -14.69 22.68
CA GLU A 44 10.15 -13.40 22.94
C GLU A 44 9.82 -12.38 21.85
N ARG A 45 9.85 -12.81 20.58
CA ARG A 45 9.54 -11.93 19.45
C ARG A 45 8.06 -11.61 19.38
N MET A 46 7.19 -12.57 19.71
CA MET A 46 5.75 -12.33 19.82
C MET A 46 5.41 -11.26 20.86
N ALA A 47 6.15 -11.19 21.98
CA ALA A 47 5.97 -10.12 22.96
C ALA A 47 6.32 -8.73 22.36
N GLY A 48 7.41 -8.63 21.62
CA GLY A 48 7.79 -7.42 20.90
C GLY A 48 6.76 -7.01 19.84
N VAL A 49 6.22 -7.97 19.08
CA VAL A 49 5.13 -7.71 18.12
C VAL A 49 3.90 -7.16 18.80
N LYS A 50 3.46 -7.76 19.92
CA LYS A 50 2.31 -7.26 20.69
C LYS A 50 2.54 -5.85 21.22
N GLN A 51 3.76 -5.55 21.69
CA GLN A 51 4.10 -4.22 22.17
C GLN A 51 4.08 -3.19 21.03
N PHE A 52 4.61 -3.56 19.86
CA PHE A 52 4.55 -2.71 18.67
C PHE A 52 3.11 -2.46 18.22
N GLN A 53 2.28 -3.51 18.13
CA GLN A 53 0.86 -3.39 17.79
C GLN A 53 0.12 -2.48 18.77
N ALA A 54 0.39 -2.59 20.07
CA ALA A 54 -0.20 -1.74 21.10
C ALA A 54 0.29 -0.27 21.04
N SER A 55 1.43 -0.02 20.38
CA SER A 55 1.93 1.34 20.17
C SER A 55 1.26 2.06 19.00
N ILE A 56 0.58 1.32 18.11
CA ILE A 56 -0.21 1.89 17.02
C ILE A 56 -1.54 2.39 17.61
N GLY A 57 -1.49 3.62 18.12
CA GLY A 57 -2.64 4.33 18.67
C GLY A 57 -3.32 5.26 17.67
N GLU A 58 -4.36 5.94 18.14
CA GLU A 58 -5.16 6.87 17.34
C GLU A 58 -4.34 8.03 16.75
N ASP A 59 -3.35 8.55 17.48
CA ASP A 59 -2.48 9.63 17.00
C ASP A 59 -1.65 9.20 15.77
N GLN A 60 -1.15 7.96 15.78
CA GLN A 60 -0.37 7.44 14.66
C GLN A 60 -1.27 7.18 13.45
N LEU A 61 -2.48 6.67 13.67
CA LEU A 61 -3.48 6.51 12.61
C LEU A 61 -3.94 7.86 12.06
N ALA A 62 -4.08 8.88 12.90
CA ALA A 62 -4.40 10.24 12.49
C ALA A 62 -3.27 10.86 11.65
N ALA A 63 -2.00 10.66 12.03
CA ALA A 63 -0.85 11.10 11.25
C ALA A 63 -0.81 10.42 9.87
N MET A 64 -1.03 9.10 9.82
CA MET A 64 -1.11 8.36 8.55
C MET A 64 -2.24 8.90 7.66
N LYS A 65 -3.41 9.19 8.22
CA LYS A 65 -4.50 9.84 7.48
C LYS A 65 -4.11 11.20 6.93
N ALA A 66 -3.43 12.03 7.73
CA ALA A 66 -2.97 13.34 7.30
C ALA A 66 -1.94 13.27 6.16
N GLU A 67 -1.18 12.18 6.08
CA GLU A 67 -0.28 11.86 4.96
C GLU A 67 -1.00 11.30 3.73
N GLY A 68 -2.33 11.23 3.74
CA GLY A 68 -3.14 10.68 2.67
C GLY A 68 -3.17 9.15 2.65
N GLN A 69 -2.86 8.50 3.77
CA GLN A 69 -3.06 7.06 3.93
C GLN A 69 -4.49 6.79 4.35
N GLY A 70 -5.27 6.18 3.46
CA GLY A 70 -6.69 5.95 3.68
C GLY A 70 -7.22 4.64 3.12
N ALA A 71 -6.49 4.01 2.19
CA ALA A 71 -6.84 2.69 1.68
C ALA A 71 -6.06 1.59 2.41
N TRP A 72 -6.14 0.35 1.90
CA TRP A 72 -5.56 -0.81 2.59
C TRP A 72 -4.04 -0.68 2.75
N GLY A 73 -3.54 -1.17 3.88
CA GLY A 73 -2.12 -1.26 4.16
C GLY A 73 -1.80 -2.49 5.00
N ALA A 74 -0.52 -2.80 5.16
CA ALA A 74 -0.08 -3.92 5.96
C ALA A 74 1.31 -3.68 6.54
N ILE A 75 1.61 -4.39 7.64
CA ILE A 75 2.91 -4.39 8.30
C ILE A 75 3.43 -5.83 8.38
N ALA A 76 4.69 -6.05 8.03
CA ALA A 76 5.36 -7.34 8.18
C ALA A 76 6.73 -7.21 8.85
N ILE A 77 7.19 -8.30 9.45
CA ILE A 77 8.53 -8.41 10.02
C ILE A 77 9.23 -9.70 9.54
N PRO A 78 10.58 -9.72 9.51
CA PRO A 78 11.34 -10.95 9.26
C PRO A 78 11.13 -11.98 10.37
N VAL A 79 10.93 -13.25 10.04
CA VAL A 79 10.67 -14.32 11.04
C VAL A 79 11.96 -14.87 11.65
N ALA A 80 13.04 -14.99 10.86
CA ALA A 80 14.28 -15.64 11.30
C ALA A 80 15.25 -14.71 12.05
N ARG A 81 15.09 -13.38 11.94
CA ARG A 81 16.01 -12.39 12.52
C ARG A 81 15.28 -11.16 13.01
N ARG A 82 15.88 -10.44 13.97
CA ARG A 82 15.44 -9.08 14.30
C ARG A 82 15.69 -8.16 13.10
N GLY A 83 14.73 -7.27 12.84
CA GLY A 83 14.76 -6.29 11.77
C GLY A 83 13.59 -5.34 11.92
N ASP A 84 13.67 -4.20 11.24
CA ASP A 84 12.64 -3.18 11.29
C ASP A 84 11.35 -3.67 10.60
N PRO A 85 10.17 -3.32 11.13
CA PRO A 85 8.91 -3.58 10.46
C PRO A 85 8.86 -2.87 9.11
N VAL A 86 8.37 -3.58 8.10
CA VAL A 86 8.11 -3.06 6.77
C VAL A 86 6.63 -2.76 6.66
N THR A 87 6.31 -1.56 6.19
CA THR A 87 4.94 -1.08 6.04
C THR A 87 4.67 -0.71 4.60
N VAL A 88 3.48 -1.07 4.11
CA VAL A 88 2.92 -0.58 2.84
C VAL A 88 1.52 -0.01 3.10
N ALA A 89 1.12 0.98 2.31
CA ALA A 89 -0.17 1.66 2.46
C ALA A 89 -0.71 2.12 1.11
N ASN A 90 -2.02 2.42 1.08
CA ASN A 90 -2.75 2.86 -0.11
C ASN A 90 -2.88 1.81 -1.22
N LEU A 91 -3.15 0.56 -0.82
CA LEU A 91 -3.40 -0.56 -1.72
C LEU A 91 -4.91 -0.74 -1.95
N PRO A 92 -5.30 -1.33 -3.10
CA PRO A 92 -6.72 -1.46 -3.47
C PRO A 92 -7.50 -2.42 -2.56
N ASP A 93 -6.83 -3.45 -2.03
CA ASP A 93 -7.46 -4.48 -1.20
C ASP A 93 -6.48 -5.12 -0.21
N ARG A 94 -7.03 -5.88 0.74
CA ARG A 94 -6.26 -6.57 1.78
C ARG A 94 -5.25 -7.57 1.22
N ALA A 95 -5.60 -8.28 0.14
CA ALA A 95 -4.74 -9.31 -0.44
C ALA A 95 -3.53 -8.67 -1.13
N GLY A 96 -3.74 -7.56 -1.85
CA GLY A 96 -2.69 -6.72 -2.42
C GLY A 96 -1.78 -6.13 -1.36
N ALA A 97 -2.33 -5.61 -0.26
CA ALA A 97 -1.54 -5.13 0.88
C ALA A 97 -0.67 -6.24 1.49
N ARG A 98 -1.25 -7.44 1.69
CA ARG A 98 -0.51 -8.61 2.18
C ARG A 98 0.63 -9.01 1.24
N ALA A 99 0.34 -9.12 -0.06
CA ALA A 99 1.34 -9.54 -1.04
C ALA A 99 2.49 -8.52 -1.13
N ALA A 100 2.15 -7.23 -1.25
CA ALA A 100 3.13 -6.16 -1.35
C ALA A 100 4.03 -6.05 -0.11
N VAL A 101 3.48 -6.18 1.09
CA VAL A 101 4.30 -6.08 2.32
C VAL A 101 5.23 -7.29 2.49
N LEU A 102 4.79 -8.48 2.10
CA LEU A 102 5.62 -9.68 2.17
C LEU A 102 6.75 -9.60 1.15
N GLU A 103 6.45 -9.22 -0.10
CA GLU A 103 7.47 -9.00 -1.13
C GLU A 103 8.51 -7.97 -0.69
N ALA A 104 8.04 -6.80 -0.19
CA ALA A 104 8.93 -5.75 0.28
C ALA A 104 9.76 -6.16 1.51
N CYS A 105 9.20 -6.98 2.39
CA CYS A 105 9.90 -7.49 3.56
C CYS A 105 10.96 -8.53 3.17
N GLU A 106 10.61 -9.49 2.32
CA GLU A 106 11.51 -10.54 1.87
C GLU A 106 12.67 -9.97 1.05
N ALA A 107 12.43 -8.94 0.24
CA ALA A 107 13.47 -8.21 -0.48
C ALA A 107 14.52 -7.57 0.44
N LYS A 108 14.17 -7.24 1.69
CA LYS A 108 15.10 -6.69 2.69
C LYS A 108 15.69 -7.75 3.61
N ALA A 109 14.90 -8.76 3.94
CA ALA A 109 15.20 -9.72 4.98
C ALA A 109 15.98 -10.94 4.48
N GLU A 110 15.90 -11.23 3.18
CA GLU A 110 16.43 -12.45 2.52
C GLU A 110 15.97 -13.75 3.22
N THR A 111 14.88 -13.67 3.98
CA THR A 111 14.30 -14.72 4.82
C THR A 111 12.78 -14.56 4.84
N GLY A 112 12.06 -15.59 5.29
CA GLY A 112 10.60 -15.54 5.38
C GLY A 112 10.10 -14.42 6.29
N CYS A 113 9.05 -13.74 5.86
CA CYS A 113 8.39 -12.67 6.59
C CYS A 113 6.99 -13.06 7.06
N ALA A 114 6.53 -12.43 8.14
CA ALA A 114 5.18 -12.62 8.66
C ALA A 114 4.49 -11.27 8.81
N VAL A 115 3.23 -11.24 8.38
CA VAL A 115 2.36 -10.07 8.56
C VAL A 115 1.91 -9.99 10.01
N ILE A 116 2.05 -8.80 10.59
CA ILE A 116 1.70 -8.52 11.99
C ILE A 116 0.52 -7.56 12.10
N GLY A 117 0.03 -7.00 11.00
CA GLY A 117 -1.18 -6.19 11.06
C GLY A 117 -1.58 -5.63 9.72
N PHE A 118 -2.80 -5.11 9.68
CA PHE A 118 -3.39 -4.45 8.51
C PHE A 118 -3.87 -3.06 8.89
N PHE A 119 -3.66 -2.12 7.97
CA PHE A 119 -4.40 -0.87 7.97
C PHE A 119 -5.63 -1.07 7.09
N VAL A 120 -6.79 -0.81 7.67
CA VAL A 120 -8.08 -1.09 7.05
C VAL A 120 -8.77 0.25 6.81
N PRO A 121 -9.24 0.52 5.58
CA PRO A 121 -10.13 1.65 5.35
C PRO A 121 -11.36 1.46 6.22
N GLY A 122 -11.66 2.44 7.06
CA GLY A 122 -12.91 2.45 7.81
C GLY A 122 -14.05 2.81 6.90
N ASP A 123 -15.17 2.13 7.09
CA ASP A 123 -16.46 2.55 6.56
C ASP A 123 -16.85 3.84 7.31
N GLY A 124 -16.88 4.96 6.59
CA GLY A 124 -17.39 6.23 7.12
C GLY A 124 -18.85 6.15 7.53
#